data_AF-A0A9Q0RR14-F1
#
_entry.id   AF-A0A9Q0RR14-F1
#
_cell.length_a   1.000
_cell.length_b   1.000
_cell.length_c   1.000
_cell.angle_alpha   90.00
_cell.angle_beta   90.00
_cell.angle_gamma   90.00
#
_symmetry.space_group_name_H-M   'P 1'
#
loop_
_entity.id
_entity.type
_entity.pdbx_description
1 polymer ?
#
loop_
_entity_poly.entity_id
_entity_poly.type
_entity_poly.pdbx_seq_one_letter_code
_entity_poly.pdbx_strand_id
1 'polypeptide(L)'
;MIKFKPGDIISSSTPFVHVLLSEKKTLFCDYCAKKSDSLRKCSECKKMYYCNKKCQTIDWKKHKYECSIYKQSYSEIDFELYRFLLRLYLFIQNNPTLKEKKDTLSNDQRFGRSFNDLMTHKENIKSDIKRLLFFNMLVQRFNKCGIDFDKEVLFECFCKYVINSLTILDIEFDPIGWGLYIAESMFDHSCGPNATTVYNGINIEVRAFKPITDEDKITIHYYDMKKPKYIRQEYLLNGYYFNCNCQRCCNESLSDSNELIKLIDLNNKMNIIEYSKIDWAKKSKKKKDLKKVYHIGIETLPHYEKIYGDYHPDLTLRLFRILDLRIRIFSNIDNETTQLISRVRKHISITHGNDSELFKMFQKIINADN
;
A
#
# COMPACT_ATOMS: atom_id res chain seq x y z
N MET A 1 -16.04 -25.59 6.05
CA MET A 1 -16.56 -24.68 7.10
C MET A 1 -16.01 -23.27 6.83
N ILE A 2 -16.64 -22.19 7.29
CA ILE A 2 -16.05 -20.84 7.14
C ILE A 2 -14.88 -20.72 8.12
N LYS A 3 -13.68 -20.53 7.59
CA LYS A 3 -12.43 -20.31 8.32
C LYS A 3 -12.24 -18.85 8.71
N PHE A 4 -12.50 -17.93 7.78
CA PHE A 4 -12.44 -16.49 8.02
C PHE A 4 -13.74 -15.82 7.57
N LYS A 5 -14.27 -14.95 8.42
CA LYS A 5 -15.40 -14.07 8.15
C LYS A 5 -14.91 -12.70 7.65
N PRO A 6 -15.75 -11.94 6.93
CA PRO A 6 -15.44 -10.55 6.61
C PRO A 6 -15.04 -9.76 7.86
N GLY A 7 -13.83 -9.20 7.83
CA GLY A 7 -13.23 -8.40 8.90
C GLY A 7 -12.16 -9.12 9.71
N ASP A 8 -12.07 -10.44 9.63
CA ASP A 8 -11.03 -11.22 10.30
C ASP A 8 -9.64 -10.84 9.76
N ILE A 9 -8.68 -10.72 10.68
CA ILE A 9 -7.27 -10.52 10.36
C ILE A 9 -6.66 -11.89 10.08
N ILE A 10 -6.21 -12.10 8.84
CA ILE A 10 -5.56 -13.32 8.37
C ILE A 10 -4.09 -13.31 8.79
N SER A 11 -3.41 -12.17 8.61
CA SER A 11 -2.03 -11.96 9.05
C SER A 11 -1.77 -10.51 9.42
N SER A 12 -0.73 -10.29 10.24
CA SER A 12 -0.25 -8.96 10.61
C SER A 12 1.26 -9.03 10.85
N SER A 13 2.02 -8.14 10.21
CA SER A 13 3.47 -8.14 10.29
C SER A 13 4.08 -6.74 10.07
N THR A 14 5.37 -6.61 10.37
CA THR A 14 6.17 -5.44 10.00
C THR A 14 7.21 -5.85 8.95
N PRO A 15 7.61 -4.94 8.05
CA PRO A 15 8.44 -5.31 6.91
C PRO A 15 9.87 -5.67 7.36
N PHE A 16 10.44 -6.63 6.66
CA PHE A 16 11.85 -7.02 6.76
C PHE A 16 12.77 -5.82 6.57
N VAL A 17 12.52 -5.03 5.53
CA VAL A 17 13.05 -3.68 5.31
C VAL A 17 11.99 -2.83 4.62
N HIS A 18 12.07 -1.50 4.81
CA HIS A 18 11.20 -0.54 4.13
C HIS A 18 11.91 0.78 3.92
N VAL A 19 11.40 1.56 2.98
CA VAL A 19 11.86 2.92 2.63
C VAL A 19 10.64 3.76 2.23
N LEU A 20 10.61 5.02 2.64
CA LEU A 20 9.60 6.00 2.19
C LEU A 20 9.93 6.55 0.80
N LEU A 21 8.89 6.90 0.04
CA LEU A 21 9.05 7.66 -1.21
C LEU A 21 9.68 9.02 -0.92
N SER A 22 10.49 9.53 -1.85
CA SER A 22 11.27 10.75 -1.65
C SER A 22 10.39 11.99 -1.42
N GLU A 23 9.23 12.09 -2.09
CA GLU A 23 8.25 13.17 -1.89
C GLU A 23 7.50 13.09 -0.55
N LYS A 24 7.62 11.97 0.17
CA LYS A 24 6.99 11.74 1.48
C LYS A 24 7.95 11.99 2.63
N LYS A 25 9.23 12.21 2.32
CA LYS A 25 10.23 12.68 3.29
C LYS A 25 9.75 13.98 3.91
N THR A 26 10.17 14.24 5.16
CA THR A 26 9.74 15.39 5.99
C THR A 26 8.28 15.39 6.45
N LEU A 27 7.40 14.58 5.83
CA LEU A 27 5.99 14.47 6.21
C LEU A 27 5.72 13.20 7.02
N PHE A 28 6.45 12.11 6.73
CA PHE A 28 6.31 10.82 7.38
C PHE A 28 7.59 10.39 8.08
N CYS A 29 7.47 9.69 9.20
CA CYS A 29 8.60 9.12 9.91
C CYS A 29 9.22 7.94 9.15
N ASP A 30 10.53 7.97 8.94
CA ASP A 30 11.33 6.93 8.27
C ASP A 30 11.30 5.55 8.93
N TYR A 31 10.77 5.44 10.15
CA TYR A 31 10.61 4.16 10.85
C TYR A 31 9.16 3.70 10.89
N CYS A 32 8.26 4.49 11.48
CA CYS A 32 6.89 4.04 11.70
C CYS A 32 5.96 4.37 10.53
N ALA A 33 6.43 5.11 9.52
CA ALA A 33 5.65 5.59 8.38
C ALA A 33 4.35 6.31 8.78
N LYS A 34 4.31 6.94 9.96
CA LYS A 34 3.19 7.79 10.39
C LYS A 34 3.49 9.25 10.07
N LYS A 35 2.45 9.96 9.63
CA LYS A 35 2.51 11.40 9.35
C LYS A 35 2.77 12.17 10.65
N SER A 36 3.60 13.20 10.58
CA SER A 36 3.90 14.05 11.74
C SER A 36 4.42 15.41 11.29
N ASP A 37 3.89 16.48 11.89
CA ASP A 37 4.32 17.85 11.62
C ASP A 37 5.61 18.23 12.39
N SER A 38 6.14 17.32 13.21
CA SER A 38 7.26 17.58 14.14
C SER A 38 8.35 16.51 14.08
N LEU A 39 8.79 16.16 12.87
CA LEU A 39 9.86 15.19 12.66
C LEU A 39 11.25 15.75 13.01
N ARG A 40 12.07 14.91 13.64
CA ARG A 40 13.47 15.17 13.98
C ARG A 40 14.39 14.47 12.99
N LYS A 41 15.42 15.18 12.50
CA LYS A 41 16.42 14.60 11.61
C LYS A 41 17.42 13.73 12.37
N CYS A 42 17.90 12.66 11.75
CA CYS A 42 19.10 11.95 12.19
C CYS A 42 20.25 12.95 12.34
N SER A 43 20.95 12.94 13.46
CA SER A 43 22.03 13.91 13.73
C SER A 43 23.24 13.71 12.82
N GLU A 44 23.48 12.48 12.36
CA GLU A 44 24.65 12.15 11.55
C GLU A 44 24.46 12.46 10.06
N CYS A 45 23.55 11.75 9.39
CA CYS A 45 23.36 11.93 7.94
C CYS A 45 22.47 13.13 7.59
N LYS A 46 21.60 13.58 8.50
CA LYS A 46 20.54 14.57 8.25
C LYS A 46 19.50 14.18 7.19
N LYS A 47 19.47 12.90 6.76
CA LYS A 47 18.61 12.38 5.66
C LYS A 47 17.39 11.56 6.11
N MET A 48 17.41 11.08 7.36
CA MET A 48 16.30 10.31 7.93
C MET A 48 15.55 11.15 8.96
N TYR A 49 14.24 10.97 9.04
CA TYR A 49 13.32 11.80 9.80
C TYR A 49 12.47 10.93 10.74
N TYR A 50 12.40 11.28 12.02
CA TYR A 50 11.77 10.46 13.04
C TYR A 50 10.81 11.26 13.92
N CYS A 51 9.68 10.68 14.30
CA CYS A 51 8.78 11.31 15.28
C CYS A 51 9.50 11.63 16.60
N ASN A 52 10.36 10.72 17.06
CA ASN A 52 11.03 10.79 18.34
C ASN A 52 12.23 9.83 18.43
N LYS A 53 12.95 9.91 19.56
CA LYS A 53 14.12 9.06 19.87
C LYS A 53 13.79 7.56 19.84
N LYS A 54 12.58 7.15 20.22
CA LYS A 54 12.16 5.74 20.17
C LYS A 54 12.16 5.22 18.73
N CYS A 55 11.54 5.95 17.80
CA CYS A 55 11.54 5.58 16.38
C CYS A 55 12.96 5.51 15.80
N GLN A 56 13.80 6.52 16.09
CA GLN A 56 15.20 6.53 15.65
C GLN A 56 15.98 5.33 16.20
N THR A 57 15.80 5.00 17.47
CA THR A 57 16.51 3.87 18.13
C THR A 57 16.14 2.53 17.51
N ILE A 58 14.85 2.32 17.19
CA ILE A 58 14.42 1.07 16.57
C ILE A 58 14.93 0.99 15.13
N ASP A 59 14.87 2.10 14.37
CA ASP A 59 15.38 2.12 12.99
C ASP A 59 16.89 1.95 12.92
N TRP A 60 17.62 2.37 13.96
CA TRP A 60 19.07 2.26 14.02
C TRP A 60 19.58 0.83 13.80
N LYS A 61 18.77 -0.19 14.11
CA LYS A 61 19.09 -1.60 13.79
C LYS A 61 19.35 -1.84 12.30
N LYS A 62 18.79 -1.02 11.42
CA LYS A 62 18.95 -1.04 9.97
C LYS A 62 19.71 0.19 9.46
N HIS A 63 19.28 1.38 9.89
CA HIS A 63 19.83 2.66 9.43
C HIS A 63 21.33 2.82 9.69
N LYS A 64 21.87 2.23 10.78
CA LYS A 64 23.29 2.34 11.10
C LYS A 64 24.23 1.90 9.96
N TYR A 65 23.80 0.94 9.15
CA TYR A 65 24.61 0.43 8.04
C TYR A 65 24.65 1.39 6.85
N GLU A 66 23.58 2.15 6.61
CA GLU A 66 23.47 3.10 5.49
C GLU A 66 23.79 4.56 5.89
N CYS A 67 23.94 4.85 7.18
CA CYS A 67 24.00 6.22 7.69
C CYS A 67 25.24 6.99 7.21
N SER A 68 26.43 6.37 7.28
CA SER A 68 27.70 6.98 6.84
C SER A 68 27.72 7.24 5.34
N ILE A 69 27.17 6.32 4.54
CA ILE A 69 27.05 6.46 3.08
C ILE A 69 26.17 7.68 2.77
N TYR A 70 25.01 7.80 3.42
CA TYR A 70 24.11 8.93 3.21
C TYR A 70 24.61 10.27 3.75
N LYS A 71 25.58 10.26 4.68
CA LYS A 71 26.28 11.47 5.12
C LYS A 71 27.17 12.03 4.00
N GLN A 72 27.68 11.18 3.11
CA GLN A 72 28.68 11.54 2.09
C GLN A 72 28.08 11.69 0.68
N SER A 73 27.19 10.80 0.24
CA SER A 73 26.84 10.65 -1.18
C SER A 73 25.35 10.64 -1.50
N TYR A 74 24.54 11.33 -0.68
CA TYR A 74 23.07 11.27 -0.78
C TYR A 74 22.51 11.49 -2.18
N SER A 75 22.94 12.53 -2.91
CA SER A 75 22.37 12.90 -4.22
C SER A 75 22.49 11.81 -5.30
N GLU A 76 23.52 10.97 -5.21
CA GLU A 76 23.74 9.89 -6.19
C GLU A 76 22.78 8.70 -5.96
N ILE A 77 22.28 8.56 -4.74
CA ILE A 77 21.47 7.43 -4.27
C ILE A 77 20.18 7.87 -3.54
N ASP A 78 19.68 9.06 -3.87
CA ASP A 78 18.47 9.68 -3.28
C ASP A 78 17.17 9.11 -3.89
N PHE A 79 17.29 8.21 -4.85
CA PHE A 79 16.12 7.50 -5.37
C PHE A 79 15.73 6.36 -4.42
N GLU A 80 14.45 6.26 -4.09
CA GLU A 80 13.92 5.33 -3.08
C GLU A 80 14.27 3.87 -3.41
N LEU A 81 14.34 3.50 -4.69
CA LEU A 81 14.78 2.17 -5.12
C LEU A 81 16.23 1.90 -4.71
N TYR A 82 17.12 2.86 -4.95
CA TYR A 82 18.55 2.70 -4.65
C TYR A 82 18.76 2.57 -3.14
N ARG A 83 18.04 3.38 -2.37
CA ARG A 83 18.01 3.25 -0.92
C ARG A 83 17.49 1.90 -0.48
N PHE A 84 16.37 1.44 -1.05
CA PHE A 84 15.75 0.18 -0.66
C PHE A 84 16.74 -0.98 -0.84
N LEU A 85 17.40 -1.04 -2.00
CA LEU A 85 18.34 -2.10 -2.32
C LEU A 85 19.62 -2.01 -1.49
N LEU A 86 20.14 -0.80 -1.25
CA LEU A 86 21.28 -0.60 -0.35
C LEU A 86 20.94 -1.08 1.06
N ARG A 87 19.78 -0.66 1.58
CA ARG A 87 19.30 -1.02 2.92
C ARG A 87 19.07 -2.52 3.04
N LEU A 88 18.46 -3.15 2.04
CA LEU A 88 18.25 -4.59 2.00
C LEU A 88 19.58 -5.35 2.00
N TYR A 89 20.47 -5.01 1.06
CA TYR A 89 21.78 -5.61 0.89
C TYR A 89 22.60 -5.51 2.18
N LEU A 90 22.78 -4.31 2.73
CA LEU A 90 23.55 -4.11 3.95
C LEU A 90 22.93 -4.82 5.15
N PHE A 91 21.60 -4.83 5.26
CA PHE A 91 20.92 -5.50 6.36
C PHE A 91 21.15 -7.02 6.35
N ILE A 92 21.04 -7.67 5.19
CA ILE A 92 21.28 -9.12 5.09
C ILE A 92 22.76 -9.50 5.22
N GLN A 93 23.68 -8.66 4.73
CA GLN A 93 25.12 -8.90 4.87
C GLN A 93 25.56 -8.85 6.34
N ASN A 94 25.00 -7.91 7.10
CA ASN A 94 25.32 -7.77 8.51
C ASN A 94 24.48 -8.66 9.44
N ASN A 95 23.49 -9.39 8.91
CA ASN A 95 22.62 -10.28 9.67
C ASN A 95 22.30 -11.55 8.85
N PRO A 96 23.32 -12.35 8.48
CA PRO A 96 23.15 -13.46 7.52
C PRO A 96 22.16 -14.53 7.99
N THR A 97 22.05 -14.77 9.30
CA THR A 97 21.11 -15.74 9.89
C THR A 97 19.63 -15.36 9.66
N LEU A 98 19.34 -14.08 9.36
CA LEU A 98 17.98 -13.66 9.05
C LEU A 98 17.50 -14.14 7.68
N LYS A 99 18.41 -14.60 6.80
CA LYS A 99 18.04 -15.12 5.48
C LYS A 99 17.15 -16.36 5.57
N GLU A 100 17.39 -17.20 6.58
CA GLU A 100 16.70 -18.47 6.83
C GLU A 100 15.64 -18.38 7.93
N LYS A 101 15.63 -17.27 8.69
CA LYS A 101 14.65 -17.06 9.75
C LYS A 101 13.25 -17.02 9.14
N LYS A 102 12.41 -17.99 9.52
CA LYS A 102 11.01 -18.04 9.10
C LYS A 102 10.21 -16.93 9.78
N ASP A 103 9.42 -16.26 8.96
CA ASP A 103 8.32 -15.39 9.34
C ASP A 103 7.01 -16.15 9.05
N THR A 104 6.06 -16.10 9.98
CA THR A 104 4.87 -16.97 9.94
C THR A 104 3.61 -16.11 9.97
N LEU A 105 2.63 -16.44 9.13
CA LEU A 105 1.30 -15.85 9.24
C LEU A 105 0.67 -16.26 10.57
N SER A 106 0.35 -15.28 11.43
CA SER A 106 -0.39 -15.50 12.69
C SER A 106 0.18 -16.62 13.58
N ASN A 107 1.51 -16.78 13.60
CA ASN A 107 2.25 -17.83 14.30
C ASN A 107 1.95 -19.29 13.85
N ASP A 108 1.31 -19.48 12.70
CA ASP A 108 1.11 -20.81 12.11
C ASP A 108 2.39 -21.25 11.38
N GLN A 109 3.13 -22.17 12.01
CA GLN A 109 4.41 -22.67 11.50
C GLN A 109 4.31 -23.36 10.13
N ARG A 110 3.10 -23.80 9.72
CA ARG A 110 2.86 -24.42 8.42
C ARG A 110 3.07 -23.45 7.25
N PHE A 111 2.92 -22.15 7.50
CA PHE A 111 3.03 -21.09 6.50
C PHE A 111 4.29 -20.24 6.69
N GLY A 112 5.31 -20.80 7.34
CA GLY A 112 6.57 -20.10 7.57
C GLY A 112 7.36 -19.89 6.27
N ARG A 113 7.63 -18.63 5.94
CA ARG A 113 8.44 -18.21 4.79
C ARG A 113 9.67 -17.45 5.26
N SER A 114 10.80 -17.63 4.60
CA SER A 114 12.04 -16.89 4.85
C SER A 114 12.40 -15.97 3.70
N PHE A 115 13.43 -15.14 3.89
CA PHE A 115 13.96 -14.33 2.80
C PHE A 115 14.49 -15.20 1.64
N ASN A 116 15.04 -16.38 1.92
CA ASN A 116 15.50 -17.31 0.90
C ASN A 116 14.37 -17.91 0.06
N ASP A 117 13.14 -17.99 0.59
CA ASP A 117 11.98 -18.54 -0.10
C ASP A 117 11.26 -17.51 -1.02
N LEU A 118 11.74 -16.28 -1.07
CA LEU A 118 11.15 -15.22 -1.89
C LEU A 118 11.39 -15.50 -3.37
N MET A 119 10.32 -15.34 -4.18
CA MET A 119 10.38 -15.58 -5.61
C MET A 119 11.32 -14.56 -6.28
N THR A 120 12.21 -15.02 -7.16
CA THR A 120 13.16 -14.11 -7.81
C THR A 120 12.76 -13.78 -9.24
N HIS A 121 12.10 -14.70 -9.96
CA HIS A 121 11.98 -14.63 -11.42
C HIS A 121 13.31 -14.26 -12.11
N LYS A 122 14.44 -14.75 -11.57
CA LYS A 122 15.80 -14.34 -11.96
C LYS A 122 16.02 -14.46 -13.47
N GLU A 123 15.59 -15.56 -14.07
CA GLU A 123 15.76 -15.78 -15.51
C GLU A 123 14.89 -14.84 -16.35
N ASN A 124 13.64 -14.57 -15.95
CA ASN A 124 12.81 -13.57 -16.61
C ASN A 124 13.45 -12.17 -16.53
N ILE A 125 13.96 -11.79 -15.35
CA ILE A 125 14.59 -10.48 -15.14
C ILE A 125 15.88 -10.35 -15.94
N LYS A 126 16.68 -11.41 -16.10
CA LYS A 126 17.84 -11.42 -16.98
C LYS A 126 17.47 -11.23 -18.45
N SER A 127 16.29 -11.68 -18.88
CA SER A 127 15.80 -11.45 -20.25
C SER A 127 15.12 -10.10 -20.45
N ASP A 128 14.81 -9.38 -19.36
CA ASP A 128 14.16 -8.07 -19.39
C ASP A 128 15.19 -6.95 -19.50
N ILE A 129 15.40 -6.46 -20.72
CA ILE A 129 16.38 -5.41 -21.05
C ILE A 129 16.17 -4.15 -20.19
N LYS A 130 14.92 -3.75 -19.94
CA LYS A 130 14.62 -2.53 -19.17
C LYS A 130 15.09 -2.70 -17.73
N ARG A 131 14.79 -3.85 -17.10
CA ARG A 131 15.22 -4.14 -15.72
C ARG A 131 16.72 -4.29 -15.60
N LEU A 132 17.38 -4.93 -16.57
CA LEU A 132 18.84 -5.02 -16.59
C LEU A 132 19.51 -3.64 -16.70
N LEU A 133 18.98 -2.74 -17.53
CA LEU A 133 19.47 -1.37 -17.63
C LEU A 133 19.32 -0.62 -16.30
N PHE A 134 18.16 -0.73 -15.63
CA PHE A 134 17.97 -0.16 -14.30
C PHE A 134 18.94 -0.73 -13.26
N PHE A 135 19.15 -2.04 -13.25
CA PHE A 135 20.11 -2.67 -12.34
C PHE A 135 21.55 -2.24 -12.60
N ASN A 136 21.96 -2.13 -13.86
CA ASN A 136 23.30 -1.65 -14.21
C ASN A 136 23.50 -0.18 -13.81
N MET A 137 22.46 0.65 -13.92
CA MET A 137 22.52 2.03 -13.43
C MET A 137 22.70 2.09 -11.91
N LEU A 138 22.00 1.24 -11.15
CA LEU A 138 22.22 1.08 -9.70
C LEU A 138 23.69 0.73 -9.39
N VAL A 139 24.23 -0.29 -10.06
CA VAL A 139 25.62 -0.75 -9.90
C VAL A 139 26.60 0.40 -10.16
N GLN A 140 26.40 1.16 -11.24
CA GLN A 140 27.25 2.33 -11.55
C GLN A 140 27.19 3.40 -10.46
N ARG A 141 26.00 3.69 -9.90
CA ARG A 141 25.85 4.66 -8.82
C ARG A 141 26.53 4.18 -7.54
N PHE A 142 26.38 2.90 -7.19
CA PHE A 142 27.04 2.33 -6.01
C PHE A 142 28.57 2.37 -6.13
N ASN A 143 29.11 2.01 -7.31
CA ASN A 143 30.54 2.14 -7.60
C ASN A 143 31.03 3.59 -7.48
N LYS A 144 30.28 4.56 -8.02
CA LYS A 144 30.61 5.99 -7.91
C LYS A 144 30.63 6.48 -6.46
N CYS A 145 29.80 5.90 -5.60
CA CYS A 145 29.79 6.17 -4.17
C CYS A 145 30.84 5.40 -3.37
N GLY A 146 31.68 4.57 -4.02
CA GLY A 146 32.66 3.72 -3.34
C GLY A 146 32.03 2.67 -2.41
N ILE A 147 30.80 2.26 -2.70
CA ILE A 147 30.11 1.21 -1.93
C ILE A 147 30.65 -0.14 -2.39
N ASP A 148 31.17 -0.93 -1.46
CA ASP A 148 31.57 -2.31 -1.73
C ASP A 148 30.36 -3.25 -1.72
N PHE A 149 30.22 -4.06 -2.77
CA PHE A 149 29.12 -5.02 -2.89
C PHE A 149 29.46 -6.23 -3.77
N ASP A 150 28.89 -7.37 -3.40
CA ASP A 150 28.78 -8.55 -4.27
C ASP A 150 27.63 -8.33 -5.27
N LYS A 151 27.95 -8.36 -6.57
CA LYS A 151 27.01 -8.03 -7.64
C LYS A 151 25.91 -9.08 -7.76
N GLU A 152 26.23 -10.35 -7.57
CA GLU A 152 25.30 -11.48 -7.65
C GLU A 152 24.28 -11.42 -6.50
N VAL A 153 24.72 -11.15 -5.27
CA VAL A 153 23.85 -10.97 -4.11
C VAL A 153 23.01 -9.71 -4.24
N LEU A 154 23.58 -8.60 -4.74
CA LEU A 154 22.82 -7.39 -5.02
C LEU A 154 21.76 -7.62 -6.10
N PHE A 155 22.08 -8.41 -7.14
CA PHE A 155 21.12 -8.78 -8.18
C PHE A 155 20.00 -9.66 -7.63
N GLU A 156 20.29 -10.60 -6.72
CA GLU A 156 19.27 -11.38 -6.04
C GLU A 156 18.34 -10.48 -5.19
N CYS A 157 18.91 -9.49 -4.48
CA CYS A 157 18.12 -8.49 -3.74
C CYS A 157 17.21 -7.70 -4.68
N PHE A 158 17.73 -7.29 -5.85
CA PHE A 158 16.94 -6.62 -6.88
C PHE A 158 15.78 -7.50 -7.36
N CYS A 159 16.05 -8.75 -7.69
CA CYS A 159 15.03 -9.70 -8.10
C CYS A 159 13.92 -9.85 -7.04
N LYS A 160 14.29 -10.06 -5.78
CA LYS A 160 13.35 -10.20 -4.67
C LYS A 160 12.56 -8.91 -4.40
N TYR A 161 13.19 -7.74 -4.50
CA TYR A 161 12.50 -6.45 -4.42
C TYR A 161 11.43 -6.33 -5.50
N VAL A 162 11.78 -6.58 -6.77
CA VAL A 162 10.85 -6.35 -7.87
C VAL A 162 9.62 -7.25 -7.79
N ILE A 163 9.80 -8.50 -7.36
CA ILE A 163 8.72 -9.50 -7.35
C ILE A 163 7.90 -9.49 -6.06
N ASN A 164 8.49 -9.13 -4.91
CA ASN A 164 7.87 -9.37 -3.59
C ASN A 164 7.71 -8.10 -2.76
N SER A 165 8.16 -6.93 -3.22
CA SER A 165 7.93 -5.69 -2.48
C SER A 165 6.46 -5.27 -2.58
N LEU A 166 5.91 -4.83 -1.46
CA LEU A 166 4.57 -4.27 -1.37
C LEU A 166 4.66 -2.77 -1.16
N THR A 167 3.76 -2.03 -1.79
CA THR A 167 3.60 -0.59 -1.55
C THR A 167 2.98 -0.39 -0.18
N ILE A 168 3.64 0.39 0.68
CA ILE A 168 3.09 0.88 1.93
C ILE A 168 2.17 2.04 1.60
N LEU A 169 0.92 1.94 2.07
CA LEU A 169 -0.11 2.92 1.80
C LEU A 169 -0.47 3.67 3.08
N ASP A 170 -0.88 4.93 2.95
CA ASP A 170 -1.55 5.62 4.05
C ASP A 170 -3.05 5.25 4.10
N ILE A 171 -3.77 5.89 5.04
CA ILE A 171 -5.21 5.71 5.23
C ILE A 171 -6.06 6.04 4.00
N GLU A 172 -5.52 6.80 3.04
CA GLU A 172 -6.21 7.17 1.81
C GLU A 172 -5.89 6.26 0.63
N PHE A 173 -5.12 5.20 0.87
CA PHE A 173 -4.50 4.35 -0.16
C PHE A 173 -3.50 5.11 -1.04
N ASP A 174 -2.94 6.23 -0.56
CA ASP A 174 -1.84 6.89 -1.25
C ASP A 174 -0.53 6.14 -0.96
N PRO A 175 0.29 5.86 -1.98
CA PRO A 175 1.63 5.34 -1.79
C PRO A 175 2.46 6.26 -0.90
N ILE A 176 3.08 5.68 0.13
CA ILE A 176 4.02 6.40 1.01
C ILE A 176 5.41 5.76 1.05
N GLY A 177 5.55 4.51 0.63
CA GLY A 177 6.82 3.81 0.59
C GLY A 177 6.74 2.41 0.02
N TRP A 178 7.86 1.70 0.11
CA TRP A 178 8.00 0.29 -0.25
C TRP A 178 8.42 -0.50 0.97
N GLY A 179 7.90 -1.72 1.11
CA GLY A 179 8.28 -2.66 2.16
C GLY A 179 8.40 -4.08 1.61
N LEU A 180 9.36 -4.84 2.13
CA LEU A 180 9.45 -6.28 1.88
C LEU A 180 8.84 -7.02 3.06
N TYR A 181 7.66 -7.60 2.87
CA TYR A 181 6.93 -8.33 3.91
C TYR A 181 7.04 -9.83 3.63
N ILE A 182 7.82 -10.54 4.44
CA ILE A 182 8.20 -11.93 4.13
C ILE A 182 6.99 -12.84 4.15
N ALA A 183 6.20 -12.80 5.22
CA ALA A 183 5.02 -13.65 5.34
C ALA A 183 3.99 -13.31 4.25
N GLU A 184 3.68 -12.02 4.05
CA GLU A 184 2.64 -11.56 3.12
C GLU A 184 3.00 -11.75 1.63
N SER A 185 4.27 -11.95 1.29
CA SER A 185 4.68 -12.28 -0.09
C SER A 185 4.10 -13.60 -0.61
N MET A 186 3.52 -14.43 0.26
CA MET A 186 2.91 -15.72 -0.12
C MET A 186 1.51 -15.62 -0.71
N PHE A 187 0.84 -14.47 -0.55
CA PHE A 187 -0.51 -14.31 -1.06
C PHE A 187 -0.47 -14.06 -2.56
N ASP A 188 -1.03 -14.98 -3.33
CA ASP A 188 -1.12 -14.85 -4.77
C ASP A 188 -2.16 -13.81 -5.19
N HIS A 189 -2.02 -13.39 -6.45
CA HIS A 189 -2.94 -12.45 -7.06
C HIS A 189 -4.29 -13.07 -7.46
N SER A 190 -5.38 -12.34 -7.24
CA SER A 190 -6.62 -12.45 -8.00
C SER A 190 -7.14 -11.05 -8.35
N CYS A 191 -7.72 -10.87 -9.54
CA CYS A 191 -8.41 -9.62 -9.88
C CYS A 191 -9.77 -9.48 -9.16
N GLY A 192 -10.28 -10.57 -8.60
CA GLY A 192 -11.45 -10.60 -7.71
C GLY A 192 -11.09 -11.31 -6.41
N PRO A 193 -10.23 -10.72 -5.55
CA PRO A 193 -9.71 -11.38 -4.36
C PRO A 193 -10.79 -11.58 -3.28
N ASN A 194 -10.41 -12.30 -2.24
CA ASN A 194 -11.18 -12.51 -1.00
C ASN A 194 -10.53 -11.85 0.22
N ALA A 195 -9.27 -11.40 0.11
CA ALA A 195 -8.56 -10.64 1.12
C ALA A 195 -7.88 -9.39 0.54
N THR A 196 -7.55 -8.44 1.42
CA THR A 196 -6.94 -7.16 1.05
C THR A 196 -5.97 -6.70 2.13
N THR A 197 -5.06 -5.79 1.76
CA THR A 197 -4.04 -5.25 2.67
C THR A 197 -4.47 -3.89 3.19
N VAL A 198 -4.39 -3.69 4.51
CA VAL A 198 -4.49 -2.37 5.14
C VAL A 198 -3.23 -2.09 5.96
N TYR A 199 -2.91 -0.81 6.15
CA TYR A 199 -1.67 -0.39 6.80
C TYR A 199 -1.94 0.50 8.01
N ASN A 200 -1.18 0.28 9.09
CA ASN A 200 -1.06 1.18 10.22
C ASN A 200 0.40 1.60 10.37
N GLY A 201 0.78 2.65 9.62
CA GLY A 201 2.18 2.95 9.40
C GLY A 201 2.85 1.82 8.60
N ILE A 202 3.95 1.27 9.11
CA ILE A 202 4.63 0.12 8.50
C ILE A 202 3.99 -1.24 8.85
N ASN A 203 3.00 -1.31 9.73
CA ASN A 203 2.37 -2.59 10.04
C ASN A 203 1.35 -2.91 8.96
N ILE A 204 1.54 -4.02 8.25
CA ILE A 204 0.56 -4.55 7.30
C ILE A 204 -0.42 -5.45 8.03
N GLU A 205 -1.69 -5.41 7.64
CA GLU A 205 -2.69 -6.39 8.02
C GLU A 205 -3.38 -6.91 6.75
N VAL A 206 -3.43 -8.23 6.61
CA VAL A 206 -4.21 -8.88 5.56
C VAL A 206 -5.56 -9.25 6.14
N ARG A 207 -6.63 -8.69 5.61
CA ARG A 207 -8.00 -8.86 6.12
C ARG A 207 -8.89 -9.54 5.12
N ALA A 208 -9.66 -10.51 5.58
CA ALA A 208 -10.74 -11.10 4.80
C ALA A 208 -11.84 -10.05 4.59
N PHE A 209 -12.32 -9.90 3.36
CA PHE A 209 -13.47 -9.04 3.08
C PHE A 209 -14.65 -9.78 2.44
N LYS A 210 -14.44 -11.08 2.19
CA LYS A 210 -15.45 -12.09 1.85
C LYS A 210 -15.30 -13.27 2.83
N PRO A 211 -16.33 -14.12 2.99
CA PRO A 211 -16.15 -15.41 3.66
C PRO A 211 -15.09 -16.24 2.95
N ILE A 212 -14.22 -16.91 3.72
CA ILE A 212 -13.17 -17.80 3.22
C ILE A 212 -13.29 -19.13 3.98
N THR A 213 -13.33 -20.23 3.24
CA THR A 213 -13.37 -21.61 3.75
C THR A 213 -11.96 -22.22 3.84
N ASP A 214 -11.83 -23.43 4.37
CA ASP A 214 -10.53 -24.12 4.43
C ASP A 214 -10.03 -24.55 3.04
N GLU A 215 -10.95 -24.70 2.10
CA GLU A 215 -10.71 -25.09 0.72
C GLU A 215 -10.35 -23.89 -0.18
N ASP A 216 -10.65 -22.67 0.27
CA ASP A 216 -10.39 -21.45 -0.49
C ASP A 216 -8.92 -21.04 -0.44
N LYS A 217 -8.37 -20.72 -1.61
CA LYS A 217 -7.10 -20.02 -1.69
C LYS A 217 -7.27 -18.55 -1.28
N ILE A 218 -6.47 -18.10 -0.33
CA ILE A 218 -6.43 -16.69 0.07
C ILE A 218 -5.63 -15.92 -0.99
N THR A 219 -6.26 -14.89 -1.58
CA THR A 219 -5.65 -14.06 -2.61
C THR A 219 -5.83 -12.59 -2.32
N ILE A 220 -4.88 -11.78 -2.76
CA ILE A 220 -4.92 -10.30 -2.71
C ILE A 220 -4.88 -9.73 -4.13
N HIS A 221 -5.08 -8.42 -4.28
CA HIS A 221 -4.86 -7.74 -5.55
C HIS A 221 -3.47 -7.09 -5.58
N TYR A 222 -2.71 -7.28 -6.66
CA TYR A 222 -1.38 -6.66 -6.85
C TYR A 222 -1.49 -5.32 -7.60
N TYR A 223 -2.67 -5.03 -8.14
CA TYR A 223 -2.93 -3.86 -8.96
C TYR A 223 -4.36 -3.35 -8.77
N ASP A 224 -4.59 -2.13 -9.21
CA ASP A 224 -5.86 -1.43 -9.06
C ASP A 224 -7.02 -2.22 -9.72
N MET A 225 -7.96 -2.67 -8.88
CA MET A 225 -9.15 -3.40 -9.29
C MET A 225 -10.09 -2.58 -10.18
N LYS A 226 -9.92 -1.26 -10.27
CA LYS A 226 -10.70 -0.34 -11.12
C LYS A 226 -10.23 -0.30 -12.57
N LYS A 227 -9.12 -0.97 -12.91
CA LYS A 227 -8.58 -0.99 -14.28
C LYS A 227 -9.23 -2.10 -15.11
N PRO A 228 -9.47 -1.89 -16.42
CA PRO A 228 -9.93 -2.94 -17.34
C PRO A 228 -8.99 -4.16 -17.41
N LYS A 229 -9.53 -5.33 -17.76
CA LYS A 229 -8.80 -6.62 -17.84
C LYS A 229 -7.50 -6.49 -18.62
N TYR A 230 -7.50 -5.89 -19.81
CA TYR A 230 -6.30 -5.80 -20.65
C TYR A 230 -5.17 -5.02 -19.96
N ILE A 231 -5.49 -3.91 -19.27
CA ILE A 231 -4.51 -3.14 -18.49
C ILE A 231 -4.00 -3.96 -17.30
N ARG A 232 -4.89 -4.67 -16.59
CA ARG A 232 -4.48 -5.53 -15.47
C ARG A 232 -3.56 -6.66 -15.94
N GLN A 233 -3.87 -7.32 -17.06
CA GLN A 233 -3.05 -8.38 -17.64
C GLN A 233 -1.68 -7.85 -18.07
N GLU A 234 -1.64 -6.71 -18.76
CA GLU A 234 -0.38 -6.08 -19.16
C GLU A 234 0.48 -5.73 -17.95
N TYR A 235 -0.11 -5.16 -16.89
CA TYR A 235 0.60 -4.85 -15.65
C TYR A 235 1.17 -6.11 -14.98
N LEU A 236 0.39 -7.18 -14.87
CA LEU A 236 0.83 -8.44 -14.26
C LEU A 236 1.91 -9.14 -15.10
N LEU A 237 1.78 -9.12 -16.42
CA LEU A 237 2.76 -9.71 -17.33
C LEU A 237 4.10 -8.96 -17.25
N ASN A 238 4.06 -7.62 -17.31
CA ASN A 238 5.28 -6.79 -17.30
C ASN A 238 5.90 -6.67 -15.90
N GLY A 239 5.08 -6.72 -14.84
CA GLY A 239 5.50 -6.57 -13.45
C GLY A 239 5.92 -7.88 -12.79
N TYR A 240 5.20 -8.97 -13.08
CA TYR A 240 5.28 -10.24 -12.35
C TYR A 240 5.45 -11.46 -13.26
N TYR A 241 5.52 -11.28 -14.59
CA TYR A 241 5.76 -12.35 -15.57
C TYR A 241 4.71 -13.46 -15.61
N PHE A 242 3.44 -13.14 -15.30
CA PHE A 242 2.34 -14.09 -15.44
C PHE A 242 1.06 -13.45 -15.97
N ASN A 243 0.18 -14.28 -16.55
CA ASN A 243 -1.18 -13.90 -16.93
C ASN A 243 -2.18 -14.42 -15.89
N CYS A 244 -3.14 -13.59 -15.48
CA CYS A 244 -4.13 -13.97 -14.49
C CYS A 244 -5.32 -14.72 -15.11
N ASN A 245 -5.63 -15.91 -14.59
CA ASN A 245 -6.76 -16.75 -15.03
C ASN A 245 -7.87 -16.83 -13.98
N CYS A 246 -8.01 -15.83 -13.10
CA CYS A 246 -9.07 -15.82 -12.09
C CYS A 246 -10.47 -15.70 -12.73
N GLN A 247 -11.51 -16.10 -12.00
CA GLN A 247 -12.90 -16.05 -12.47
C GLN A 247 -13.31 -14.67 -13.00
N ARG A 248 -12.88 -13.58 -12.36
CA ARG A 248 -13.13 -12.22 -12.88
C ARG A 248 -12.51 -12.02 -14.25
N CYS A 249 -11.26 -12.41 -14.46
CA CYS A 249 -10.61 -12.31 -15.77
C CYS A 249 -11.28 -13.19 -16.82
N CYS A 250 -11.77 -14.38 -16.45
CA CYS A 250 -12.49 -15.26 -17.36
C CYS A 250 -13.85 -14.70 -17.80
N ASN A 251 -14.54 -14.00 -16.89
CA ASN A 251 -15.92 -13.57 -17.11
C ASN A 251 -16.05 -12.10 -17.56
N GLU A 252 -14.99 -11.29 -17.45
CA GLU A 252 -15.05 -9.85 -17.79
C GLU A 252 -15.20 -9.63 -19.30
N SER A 253 -16.28 -8.93 -19.67
CA SER A 253 -16.66 -8.63 -21.05
C SER A 253 -16.09 -7.28 -21.53
N LEU A 254 -16.24 -6.99 -22.83
CA LEU A 254 -15.96 -5.67 -23.39
C LEU A 254 -16.85 -4.58 -22.77
N SER A 255 -18.10 -4.90 -22.44
CA SER A 255 -19.02 -3.96 -21.78
C SER A 255 -18.49 -3.56 -20.40
N ASP A 256 -18.00 -4.54 -19.62
CA ASP A 256 -17.41 -4.26 -18.30
C ASP A 256 -16.17 -3.37 -18.42
N SER A 257 -15.34 -3.59 -19.44
CA SER A 257 -14.18 -2.73 -19.70
C SER A 257 -14.58 -1.28 -20.00
N ASN A 258 -15.64 -1.07 -20.78
CA ASN A 258 -16.17 0.26 -21.09
C ASN A 258 -16.75 0.96 -19.85
N GLU A 259 -17.42 0.24 -18.97
CA GLU A 259 -17.89 0.78 -17.68
C GLU A 259 -16.73 1.23 -16.79
N LEU A 260 -15.63 0.46 -16.74
CA LEU A 260 -14.44 0.83 -15.98
C LEU A 260 -13.76 2.07 -16.55
N ILE A 261 -13.73 2.24 -17.87
CA ILE A 261 -13.21 3.46 -18.51
C ILE A 261 -14.05 4.68 -18.11
N LYS A 262 -15.39 4.57 -18.17
CA LYS A 262 -16.29 5.64 -17.71
C LYS A 262 -16.06 6.00 -16.24
N LEU A 263 -15.88 4.98 -15.38
CA LEU A 263 -15.55 5.17 -13.97
C LEU A 263 -14.23 5.94 -13.79
N ILE A 264 -13.20 5.59 -14.56
CA ILE A 264 -11.90 6.28 -14.52
C ILE A 264 -12.07 7.75 -14.92
N ASP A 265 -12.82 8.04 -15.98
CA ASP A 265 -13.07 9.41 -16.42
C ASP A 265 -13.82 10.25 -15.37
N LEU A 266 -14.83 9.66 -14.73
CA LEU A 266 -15.55 10.31 -13.63
C LEU A 266 -14.63 10.59 -12.43
N ASN A 267 -13.79 9.64 -12.05
CA ASN A 267 -12.80 9.81 -10.99
C ASN A 267 -11.77 10.90 -11.32
N ASN A 268 -11.30 10.95 -12.57
CA ASN A 268 -10.38 12.00 -13.02
C ASN A 268 -11.03 13.40 -12.92
N LYS A 269 -12.32 13.53 -13.27
CA LYS A 269 -13.07 14.77 -13.07
C LYS A 269 -13.14 15.20 -11.60
N MET A 270 -13.28 14.26 -10.66
CA MET A 270 -13.23 14.56 -9.22
C MET A 270 -11.86 15.08 -8.78
N ASN A 271 -10.78 14.45 -9.26
CA ASN A 271 -9.41 14.83 -8.93
C ASN A 271 -9.05 16.23 -9.45
N ILE A 272 -9.53 16.59 -10.65
CA ILE A 272 -9.35 17.93 -11.25
C ILE A 272 -10.04 19.02 -10.43
N ILE A 273 -11.15 18.72 -9.75
CA ILE A 273 -11.82 19.65 -8.82
C ILE A 273 -10.99 19.83 -7.51
N GLU A 274 -9.74 19.33 -7.51
CA GLU A 274 -8.78 19.29 -6.41
C GLU A 274 -9.35 18.69 -5.13
N TYR A 275 -10.45 17.92 -5.17
CA TYR A 275 -10.91 17.19 -3.98
C TYR A 275 -10.02 15.96 -3.81
N SER A 276 -8.70 16.21 -3.83
CA SER A 276 -7.67 15.24 -3.64
C SER A 276 -7.25 15.33 -2.18
N LYS A 277 -7.37 14.18 -1.53
CA LYS A 277 -6.85 13.90 -0.20
C LYS A 277 -7.68 14.55 0.89
N ILE A 278 -7.87 13.85 1.99
CA ILE A 278 -8.54 14.36 3.17
C ILE A 278 -7.60 15.40 3.80
N ASP A 279 -7.43 16.54 3.13
CA ASP A 279 -6.78 17.71 3.69
C ASP A 279 -7.86 18.52 4.41
N TRP A 280 -8.15 18.10 5.64
CA TRP A 280 -9.11 18.72 6.57
C TRP A 280 -8.83 20.21 6.82
N ALA A 281 -7.69 20.73 6.35
CA ALA A 281 -7.18 22.06 6.62
C ALA A 281 -7.37 23.07 5.46
N LYS A 282 -7.70 22.66 4.23
CA LYS A 282 -7.89 23.63 3.12
C LYS A 282 -9.30 24.21 3.10
N LYS A 283 -9.49 25.25 3.91
CA LYS A 283 -10.72 26.03 4.14
C LYS A 283 -11.32 26.81 2.96
N SER A 284 -10.92 26.61 1.71
CA SER A 284 -11.33 27.52 0.61
C SER A 284 -11.88 26.80 -0.63
N LYS A 285 -12.99 26.07 -0.49
CA LYS A 285 -13.75 25.62 -1.67
C LYS A 285 -15.17 26.15 -1.69
N LYS A 286 -15.60 26.59 -2.87
CA LYS A 286 -16.96 27.09 -3.08
C LYS A 286 -17.93 25.92 -2.90
N LYS A 287 -19.05 26.15 -2.21
CA LYS A 287 -20.11 25.15 -1.96
C LYS A 287 -20.63 24.46 -3.24
N LYS A 288 -20.59 25.16 -4.39
CA LYS A 288 -20.95 24.62 -5.71
C LYS A 288 -20.01 23.49 -6.17
N ASP A 289 -18.72 23.59 -5.86
CA ASP A 289 -17.74 22.58 -6.23
C ASP A 289 -17.92 21.30 -5.39
N LEU A 290 -18.23 21.46 -4.09
CA LEU A 290 -18.53 20.35 -3.19
C LEU A 290 -19.76 19.54 -3.65
N LYS A 291 -20.85 20.22 -4.05
CA LYS A 291 -22.04 19.55 -4.61
C LYS A 291 -21.71 18.73 -5.86
N LYS A 292 -20.89 19.27 -6.76
CA LYS A 292 -20.47 18.53 -7.97
C LYS A 292 -19.68 17.27 -7.61
N VAL A 293 -18.74 17.36 -6.68
CA VAL A 293 -17.96 16.20 -6.21
C VAL A 293 -18.85 15.17 -5.52
N TYR A 294 -19.82 15.62 -4.71
CA TYR A 294 -20.80 14.75 -4.06
C TYR A 294 -21.62 13.96 -5.09
N HIS A 295 -22.15 14.64 -6.12
CA HIS A 295 -22.92 13.97 -7.18
C HIS A 295 -22.09 12.95 -7.95
N ILE A 296 -20.84 13.24 -8.30
CA ILE A 296 -19.96 12.25 -8.94
C ILE A 296 -19.70 11.07 -7.99
N GLY A 297 -19.53 11.34 -6.69
CA GLY A 297 -19.41 10.30 -5.66
C GLY A 297 -20.61 9.35 -5.64
N ILE A 298 -21.83 9.87 -5.69
CA ILE A 298 -23.07 9.08 -5.78
C ILE A 298 -23.16 8.32 -7.10
N GLU A 299 -22.91 8.98 -8.24
CA GLU A 299 -22.97 8.38 -9.59
C GLU A 299 -22.02 7.18 -9.73
N THR A 300 -20.83 7.27 -9.12
CA THR A 300 -19.81 6.23 -9.21
C THR A 300 -19.96 5.11 -8.19
N LEU A 301 -20.76 5.29 -7.13
CA LEU A 301 -20.87 4.32 -6.05
C LEU A 301 -21.31 2.90 -6.52
N PRO A 302 -22.30 2.74 -7.43
CA PRO A 302 -22.67 1.42 -7.92
C PRO A 302 -21.53 0.68 -8.64
N HIS A 303 -20.64 1.42 -9.32
CA HIS A 303 -19.47 0.83 -9.95
C HIS A 303 -18.46 0.33 -8.90
N TYR A 304 -18.27 1.07 -7.82
CA TYR A 304 -17.43 0.61 -6.70
C TYR A 304 -18.01 -0.65 -6.06
N GLU A 305 -19.32 -0.69 -5.81
CA GLU A 305 -20.02 -1.86 -5.27
C GLU A 305 -19.87 -3.10 -6.18
N LYS A 306 -20.00 -2.93 -7.50
CA LYS A 306 -19.78 -4.01 -8.48
C LYS A 306 -18.33 -4.54 -8.45
N ILE A 307 -17.34 -3.66 -8.34
CA ILE A 307 -15.91 -4.02 -8.38
C ILE A 307 -15.46 -4.70 -7.08
N TYR A 308 -15.88 -4.14 -5.95
CA TYR A 308 -15.35 -4.47 -4.63
C TYR A 308 -16.24 -5.43 -3.83
N GLY A 309 -17.51 -5.59 -4.23
CA GLY A 309 -18.50 -6.35 -3.47
C GLY A 309 -18.97 -5.60 -2.23
N ASP A 310 -19.33 -6.35 -1.18
CA ASP A 310 -19.97 -5.78 0.01
C ASP A 310 -19.00 -4.96 0.88
N TYR A 311 -17.77 -5.46 1.06
CA TYR A 311 -16.79 -4.85 1.95
C TYR A 311 -15.44 -4.76 1.23
N HIS A 312 -14.89 -3.57 1.11
CA HIS A 312 -13.50 -3.35 0.70
C HIS A 312 -13.03 -1.98 1.21
N PRO A 313 -11.75 -1.81 1.55
CA PRO A 313 -11.24 -0.53 2.01
C PRO A 313 -11.46 0.64 1.03
N ASP A 314 -11.21 0.48 -0.28
CA ASP A 314 -11.54 1.50 -1.29
C ASP A 314 -13.03 1.90 -1.29
N LEU A 315 -13.95 0.92 -1.23
CA LEU A 315 -15.38 1.18 -1.16
C LEU A 315 -15.73 1.92 0.14
N THR A 316 -15.07 1.55 1.24
CA THR A 316 -15.25 2.18 2.55
C THR A 316 -14.83 3.65 2.50
N LEU A 317 -13.68 3.96 1.91
CA LEU A 317 -13.26 5.35 1.71
C LEU A 317 -14.19 6.12 0.79
N ARG A 318 -14.72 5.48 -0.26
CA ARG A 318 -15.71 6.12 -1.15
C ARG A 318 -16.96 6.51 -0.36
N LEU A 319 -17.52 5.59 0.42
CA LEU A 319 -18.68 5.84 1.27
C LEU A 319 -18.39 6.92 2.33
N PHE A 320 -17.23 6.86 2.96
CA PHE A 320 -16.78 7.85 3.94
C PHE A 320 -16.69 9.26 3.33
N ARG A 321 -16.10 9.40 2.14
CA ARG A 321 -16.01 10.69 1.42
C ARG A 321 -17.39 11.22 1.02
N ILE A 322 -18.31 10.34 0.59
CA ILE A 322 -19.70 10.72 0.31
C ILE A 322 -20.38 11.25 1.58
N LEU A 323 -20.18 10.59 2.73
CA LEU A 323 -20.73 11.02 4.01
C LEU A 323 -20.19 12.39 4.44
N ASP A 324 -18.87 12.57 4.43
CA ASP A 324 -18.22 13.85 4.77
C ASP A 324 -18.75 15.00 3.91
N LEU A 325 -18.85 14.78 2.59
CA LEU A 325 -19.43 15.77 1.68
C LEU A 325 -20.90 16.06 1.98
N ARG A 326 -21.70 15.03 2.24
CA ARG A 326 -23.12 15.20 2.54
C ARG A 326 -23.30 16.09 3.77
N ILE A 327 -22.61 15.77 4.86
CA ILE A 327 -22.64 16.53 6.12
C ILE A 327 -22.25 18.00 5.89
N ARG A 328 -21.19 18.27 5.10
CA ARG A 328 -20.76 19.66 4.81
C ARG A 328 -21.73 20.43 3.91
N ILE A 329 -22.48 19.75 3.04
CA ILE A 329 -23.37 20.38 2.06
C ILE A 329 -24.75 20.65 2.66
N PHE A 330 -25.27 19.68 3.40
CA PHE A 330 -26.63 19.64 3.92
C PHE A 330 -26.58 19.79 5.44
N SER A 331 -27.13 20.91 5.94
CA SER A 331 -27.01 21.31 7.35
C SER A 331 -27.84 20.45 8.33
N ASN A 332 -28.67 19.54 7.85
CA ASN A 332 -29.54 18.70 8.69
C ASN A 332 -29.23 17.21 8.49
N ILE A 333 -29.12 16.47 9.59
CA ILE A 333 -29.03 15.01 9.58
C ILE A 333 -30.43 14.44 9.33
N ASP A 334 -30.74 14.18 8.07
CA ASP A 334 -31.96 13.49 7.67
C ASP A 334 -31.82 11.95 7.76
N ASN A 335 -32.90 11.25 7.43
CA ASN A 335 -32.94 9.79 7.46
C ASN A 335 -31.89 9.16 6.51
N GLU A 336 -31.68 9.74 5.33
CA GLU A 336 -30.64 9.30 4.39
C GLU A 336 -29.24 9.43 4.98
N THR A 337 -28.95 10.55 5.65
CA THR A 337 -27.67 10.78 6.35
C THR A 337 -27.48 9.76 7.46
N THR A 338 -28.52 9.49 8.24
CA THR A 338 -28.48 8.50 9.33
C THR A 338 -28.19 7.09 8.81
N GLN A 339 -28.83 6.70 7.71
CA GLN A 339 -28.57 5.42 7.04
C GLN A 339 -27.13 5.34 6.53
N LEU A 340 -26.63 6.41 5.92
CA LEU A 340 -25.25 6.47 5.43
C LEU A 340 -24.22 6.41 6.57
N ILE A 341 -24.47 7.08 7.70
CA ILE A 341 -23.64 6.99 8.92
C ILE A 341 -23.57 5.53 9.39
N SER A 342 -24.71 4.84 9.49
CA SER A 342 -24.74 3.43 9.90
C SER A 342 -23.98 2.53 8.95
N ARG A 343 -24.16 2.74 7.64
CA ARG A 343 -23.45 2.02 6.58
C ARG A 343 -21.94 2.23 6.68
N VAL A 344 -21.48 3.48 6.72
CA VAL A 344 -20.05 3.82 6.83
C VAL A 344 -19.42 3.22 8.08
N ARG A 345 -20.11 3.32 9.24
CA ARG A 345 -19.65 2.69 10.49
C ARG A 345 -19.40 1.20 10.31
N LYS A 346 -20.38 0.47 9.77
CA LYS A 346 -20.27 -0.99 9.53
C LYS A 346 -19.10 -1.32 8.60
N HIS A 347 -18.95 -0.56 7.51
CA HIS A 347 -17.87 -0.77 6.55
C HIS A 347 -16.49 -0.54 7.17
N ILE A 348 -16.29 0.52 7.97
CA ILE A 348 -15.02 0.80 8.64
C ILE A 348 -14.71 -0.30 9.66
N SER A 349 -15.68 -0.71 10.48
CA SER A 349 -15.51 -1.77 11.47
C SER A 349 -15.01 -3.08 10.85
N ILE A 350 -15.53 -3.43 9.68
CA ILE A 350 -15.12 -4.65 8.95
C ILE A 350 -13.76 -4.45 8.27
N THR A 351 -13.57 -3.37 7.53
CA THR A 351 -12.41 -3.25 6.63
C THR A 351 -11.14 -2.72 7.29
N HIS A 352 -11.27 -1.90 8.34
CA HIS A 352 -10.15 -1.26 9.03
C HIS A 352 -10.13 -1.56 10.54
N GLY A 353 -11.27 -1.92 11.12
CA GLY A 353 -11.43 -2.10 12.57
C GLY A 353 -11.76 -0.81 13.32
N ASN A 354 -12.29 -0.96 14.54
CA ASN A 354 -12.77 0.15 15.37
C ASN A 354 -11.64 0.99 15.99
N ASP A 355 -10.42 0.46 16.09
CA ASP A 355 -9.26 1.18 16.61
C ASP A 355 -8.50 1.97 15.54
N SER A 356 -8.93 1.85 14.28
CA SER A 356 -8.29 2.48 13.13
C SER A 356 -8.35 4.01 13.19
N GLU A 357 -7.39 4.66 12.55
CA GLU A 357 -7.42 6.11 12.37
C GLU A 357 -8.68 6.56 11.59
N LEU A 358 -9.15 5.75 10.64
CA LEU A 358 -10.35 6.04 9.86
C LEU A 358 -11.60 6.05 10.74
N PHE A 359 -11.70 5.12 11.70
CA PHE A 359 -12.81 5.10 12.65
C PHE A 359 -12.79 6.34 13.56
N LYS A 360 -11.61 6.77 14.02
CA LYS A 360 -11.46 8.01 14.81
C LYS A 360 -11.85 9.25 14.00
N MET A 361 -11.50 9.29 12.71
CA MET A 361 -11.91 10.37 11.80
C MET A 361 -13.43 10.39 11.59
N PHE A 362 -14.02 9.22 11.39
CA PHE A 362 -15.47 9.05 11.29
C PHE A 362 -16.18 9.58 12.54
N GLN A 363 -15.71 9.22 13.73
CA GLN A 363 -16.27 9.73 14.99
C GLN A 363 -16.19 11.25 15.10
N LYS A 364 -15.09 11.87 14.66
CA LYS A 364 -14.95 13.33 14.67
C LYS A 364 -15.96 14.02 13.74
N ILE A 365 -16.18 13.48 12.55
CA ILE A 365 -17.11 14.06 11.57
C ILE A 365 -18.54 14.00 12.10
N ILE A 366 -18.97 12.86 12.65
CA ILE A 366 -20.35 12.72 13.15
C ILE A 366 -20.61 13.51 14.44
N ASN A 367 -19.57 13.82 15.21
CA ASN A 367 -19.67 14.58 16.45
C ASN A 367 -19.45 16.08 16.27
N ALA A 368 -19.03 16.54 15.09
CA ALA A 368 -18.78 17.96 14.84
C ALA A 368 -20.06 18.79 14.63
N ASP A 369 -21.21 18.14 14.45
CA ASP A 369 -22.54 18.75 14.24
C ASP A 369 -23.54 18.49 15.38
N ASN A 370 -23.08 17.89 16.50
CA ASN A 370 -23.79 17.88 17.79
C ASN A 370 -23.10 18.86 18.74
#